data_AF-A0A4Q4WI60-F1
#
_entry.id   AF-A0A4Q4WI60-F1
#
_cell.length_a   1.000
_cell.length_b   1.000
_cell.length_c   1.000
_cell.angle_alpha   90.00
_cell.angle_beta   90.00
_cell.angle_gamma   90.00
#
_symmetry.space_group_name_H-M   'P 1'
#
loop_
_entity.id
_entity.type
_entity.pdbx_description
1 polymer ?
#
loop_
_entity_poly.entity_id
_entity_poly.type
_entity_poly.pdbx_seq_one_letter_code
_entity_poly.pdbx_strand_id
1 'polypeptide(L)'
;MALKEPNPTSALPLSPAGAELARRLGLPLAARSAATYQRAFLECYVPNASWLIPPEVAEDLYRLGHLSETRPPGAYARKVFAQMLVDLSWNSCRLEGNQYSRQAVKELFNGADASCDVDTVTLLNHKVAIEFLVEGVPQEGLSTCIPLAWRDSQDPCRHHRYTLRTNPKP
;
A
#
# COMPACT_ATOMS: atom_id res chain seq x y z
N MET A 1 -17.26 -21.67 9.68
CA MET A 1 -17.77 -21.67 8.29
C MET A 1 -17.43 -20.31 7.72
N ALA A 2 -16.25 -20.17 7.09
CA ALA A 2 -15.80 -18.87 6.59
C ALA A 2 -16.63 -18.50 5.36
N LEU A 3 -17.42 -17.43 5.48
CA LEU A 3 -18.13 -16.86 4.34
C LEU A 3 -17.06 -16.32 3.38
N LYS A 4 -16.94 -16.97 2.23
CA LYS A 4 -16.11 -16.53 1.12
C LYS A 4 -16.75 -15.24 0.61
N GLU A 5 -16.20 -14.11 1.02
CA GLU A 5 -16.52 -12.79 0.47
C GLU A 5 -16.59 -12.88 -1.07
N PRO A 6 -17.65 -12.38 -1.71
CA PRO A 6 -17.77 -12.41 -3.16
C PRO A 6 -16.60 -11.65 -3.79
N ASN A 7 -15.99 -12.24 -4.83
CA ASN A 7 -14.87 -11.65 -5.54
C ASN A 7 -15.33 -10.37 -6.28
N PRO A 8 -14.90 -9.16 -5.87
CA PRO A 8 -15.36 -7.92 -6.48
C PRO A 8 -14.94 -7.76 -7.96
N THR A 9 -14.02 -8.61 -8.43
CA THR A 9 -13.50 -8.56 -9.80
C THR A 9 -14.41 -9.24 -10.83
N SER A 10 -15.53 -9.88 -10.44
CA SER A 10 -16.34 -10.67 -11.37
C SER A 10 -17.20 -9.87 -12.37
N ALA A 11 -17.06 -8.54 -12.46
CA ALA A 11 -17.94 -7.73 -13.32
C ALA A 11 -17.29 -6.48 -13.94
N LEU A 12 -15.96 -6.41 -14.05
CA LEU A 12 -15.34 -5.35 -14.85
C LEU A 12 -15.29 -5.78 -16.32
N PRO A 13 -15.86 -5.01 -17.28
CA PRO A 13 -15.74 -5.32 -18.69
C PRO A 13 -14.28 -5.15 -19.11
N LEU A 14 -13.59 -6.28 -19.31
CA LEU A 14 -12.20 -6.27 -19.77
C LEU A 14 -12.16 -6.08 -21.30
N SER A 15 -11.18 -5.31 -21.78
CA SER A 15 -10.84 -5.30 -23.20
C SER A 15 -10.40 -6.70 -23.65
N PRO A 16 -10.42 -7.02 -24.95
CA PRO A 16 -9.93 -8.31 -25.44
C PRO A 16 -8.50 -8.64 -24.95
N ALA A 17 -7.61 -7.64 -24.94
CA ALA A 17 -6.27 -7.78 -24.39
C ALA A 17 -6.28 -8.03 -22.87
N GLY A 18 -7.14 -7.33 -22.13
CA GLY A 18 -7.31 -7.53 -20.69
C GLY A 18 -7.87 -8.92 -20.34
N ALA A 19 -8.80 -9.44 -21.13
CA ALA A 19 -9.37 -10.77 -20.95
C ALA A 19 -8.33 -11.87 -21.17
N GLU A 20 -7.50 -11.74 -22.21
CA GLU A 20 -6.39 -12.67 -22.47
C GLU A 20 -5.33 -12.60 -21.35
N LEU A 21 -5.02 -11.41 -20.85
CA LEU A 21 -4.12 -11.25 -19.70
C LEU A 21 -4.70 -11.90 -18.44
N ALA A 22 -5.98 -11.69 -18.13
CA ALA A 22 -6.64 -12.29 -16.98
C ALA A 22 -6.62 -13.83 -17.07
N ARG A 23 -6.85 -14.39 -18.26
CA ARG A 23 -6.74 -15.84 -18.51
C ARG A 23 -5.33 -16.36 -18.20
N ARG A 24 -4.28 -15.65 -18.64
CA ARG A 24 -2.88 -16.00 -18.35
C ARG A 24 -2.55 -15.91 -16.87
N LEU A 25 -3.02 -14.85 -16.20
CA LEU A 25 -2.84 -14.66 -14.75
C LEU A 25 -3.66 -15.64 -13.91
N GLY A 26 -4.67 -16.30 -14.48
CA GLY A 26 -5.42 -17.38 -13.84
C GLY A 26 -4.70 -18.73 -13.83
N LEU A 27 -3.66 -18.91 -14.64
CA LEU A 27 -2.89 -20.17 -14.67
C LEU A 27 -2.13 -20.39 -13.35
N PRO A 28 -1.94 -21.65 -12.89
CA PRO A 28 -1.02 -21.96 -11.81
C PRO A 28 0.36 -21.37 -12.08
N LEU A 29 1.10 -20.95 -11.04
CA LEU A 29 2.43 -20.33 -11.21
C LEU A 29 3.38 -21.20 -12.05
N ALA A 30 3.33 -22.53 -11.86
CA ALA A 30 4.14 -23.49 -12.62
C ALA A 30 3.78 -23.60 -14.12
N ALA A 31 2.59 -23.15 -14.51
CA ALA A 31 2.11 -23.17 -15.89
C ALA A 31 2.32 -21.82 -16.61
N ARG A 32 2.84 -20.80 -15.90
CA ARG A 32 3.19 -19.51 -16.50
C ARG A 32 4.63 -19.57 -17.01
N SER A 33 4.88 -18.99 -18.17
CA SER A 33 6.25 -18.79 -18.64
C SER A 33 7.03 -17.98 -17.60
N ALA A 34 8.22 -18.45 -17.23
CA ALA A 34 9.09 -17.71 -16.32
C ALA A 34 9.43 -16.34 -16.93
N ALA A 35 9.10 -15.27 -16.21
CA ALA A 35 9.60 -13.94 -16.53
C ALA A 35 10.95 -13.78 -15.81
N THR A 36 12.02 -13.58 -16.58
CA THR A 36 13.34 -13.25 -16.03
C THR A 36 13.61 -11.76 -16.16
N TYR A 37 14.58 -11.25 -15.41
CA TYR A 37 15.05 -9.88 -15.58
C TYR A 37 15.62 -9.69 -16.99
N GLN A 38 15.33 -8.54 -17.60
CA GLN A 38 16.01 -8.11 -18.82
C GLN A 38 17.43 -7.67 -18.48
N ARG A 39 18.34 -8.64 -18.36
CA ARG A 39 19.69 -8.43 -17.83
C ARG A 39 20.47 -7.34 -18.59
N ALA A 40 20.39 -7.35 -19.92
CA ALA A 40 21.03 -6.34 -20.76
C ALA A 40 20.55 -4.91 -20.46
N PHE A 41 19.27 -4.73 -20.11
CA PHE A 41 18.75 -3.43 -19.69
C PHE A 41 19.39 -2.97 -18.38
N LEU A 42 19.52 -3.87 -17.40
CA LEU A 42 20.13 -3.55 -16.10
C LEU A 42 21.62 -3.24 -16.22
N GLU A 43 22.34 -4.00 -17.05
CA GLU A 43 23.79 -3.83 -17.24
C GLU A 43 24.14 -2.57 -18.04
N CYS A 44 23.26 -2.15 -18.95
CA CYS A 44 23.45 -0.97 -19.80
C CYS A 44 22.59 0.23 -19.37
N TYR A 45 22.00 0.20 -18.18
CA TYR A 45 21.12 1.27 -17.71
C TYR A 45 21.89 2.58 -17.54
N VAL A 46 21.44 3.61 -18.23
CA VAL A 46 21.91 4.99 -18.05
C VAL A 46 20.77 5.81 -17.44
N PRO A 47 20.96 6.38 -16.24
CA PRO A 47 19.98 7.26 -15.62
C PRO A 47 19.51 8.35 -16.58
N ASN A 48 18.20 8.57 -16.66
CA ASN A 48 17.54 9.56 -17.52
C ASN A 48 17.72 9.38 -19.06
N ALA A 49 18.34 8.29 -19.51
CA ALA A 49 18.49 7.98 -20.94
C ALA A 49 17.92 6.60 -21.32
N SER A 50 17.99 5.63 -20.41
CA SER A 50 17.40 4.30 -20.59
C SER A 50 15.99 4.24 -19.98
N TRP A 51 15.05 3.63 -20.69
CA TRP A 51 13.64 3.53 -20.29
C TRP A 51 13.17 2.08 -20.38
N LEU A 52 12.60 1.56 -19.29
CA LEU A 52 12.04 0.20 -19.26
C LEU A 52 10.67 0.14 -19.96
N ILE A 53 9.94 1.25 -19.91
CA ILE A 53 8.62 1.42 -20.52
C ILE A 53 8.81 2.30 -21.75
N PRO A 54 8.22 1.95 -22.91
CA PRO A 54 8.28 2.81 -24.09
C PRO A 54 7.78 4.23 -23.80
N PRO A 55 8.44 5.27 -24.33
CA PRO A 55 8.10 6.66 -24.02
C PRO A 55 6.62 7.01 -24.25
N GLU A 56 6.01 6.48 -25.31
CA GLU A 56 4.60 6.69 -25.63
C GLU A 56 3.66 6.13 -24.54
N VAL A 57 3.99 4.94 -24.01
CA VAL A 57 3.24 4.32 -22.91
C VAL A 57 3.46 5.12 -21.62
N ALA A 58 4.68 5.59 -21.37
CA ALA A 58 4.98 6.42 -20.22
C ALA A 58 4.19 7.75 -20.26
N GLU A 59 4.06 8.37 -21.43
CA GLU A 59 3.30 9.61 -21.61
C GLU A 59 1.79 9.39 -21.44
N ASP A 60 1.25 8.28 -21.98
CA ASP A 60 -0.14 7.89 -21.75
C ASP A 60 -0.44 7.66 -20.27
N LEU A 61 0.44 6.91 -19.57
CA LEU A 61 0.34 6.68 -18.14
C LEU A 61 0.45 7.99 -17.36
N TYR A 62 1.34 8.89 -17.77
CA TYR A 62 1.46 10.21 -17.17
C TYR A 62 0.15 10.99 -17.30
N ARG A 63 -0.43 11.06 -18.50
CA ARG A 63 -1.72 11.73 -18.72
C ARG A 63 -2.85 11.12 -17.89
N LEU A 64 -2.91 9.79 -17.81
CA LEU A 64 -3.92 9.07 -17.02
C LEU A 64 -3.75 9.30 -15.51
N GLY A 65 -2.51 9.36 -15.03
CA GLY A 65 -2.17 9.58 -13.63
C GLY A 65 -2.12 11.05 -13.19
N HIS A 66 -2.10 11.98 -14.14
CA HIS A 66 -2.02 13.41 -13.85
C HIS A 66 -3.39 13.94 -13.41
N LEU A 67 -3.57 14.14 -12.10
CA LEU A 67 -4.70 14.88 -11.56
C LEU A 67 -4.51 16.37 -11.90
N SER A 68 -5.38 16.92 -12.74
CA SER A 68 -5.29 18.28 -13.31
C SER A 68 -5.44 19.43 -12.29
N GLU A 69 -5.66 19.12 -11.01
CA GLU A 69 -5.90 20.14 -9.99
C GLU A 69 -4.66 20.34 -9.12
N THR A 70 -3.96 21.45 -9.33
CA THR A 70 -3.09 22.09 -8.33
C THR A 70 -3.97 22.65 -7.20
N ARG A 71 -4.56 21.77 -6.40
CA ARG A 71 -5.20 22.15 -5.14
C ARG A 71 -4.15 22.16 -4.02
N PRO A 72 -4.30 23.06 -3.03
CA PRO A 72 -3.33 23.20 -1.96
C PRO A 72 -3.08 21.85 -1.26
N PRO A 73 -1.82 21.55 -0.91
CA PRO A 73 -1.47 20.34 -0.17
C PRO A 73 -2.41 20.16 1.04
N GLY A 74 -3.02 18.97 1.17
CA GLY A 74 -3.86 18.62 2.33
C GLY A 74 -5.38 18.76 2.16
N ALA A 75 -5.90 19.47 1.14
CA ALA A 75 -7.35 19.66 0.97
C ALA A 75 -8.05 18.45 0.31
N TYR A 76 -7.41 17.81 -0.67
CA TYR A 76 -7.85 16.53 -1.25
C TYR A 76 -7.52 15.34 -0.33
N ALA A 77 -6.46 15.48 0.46
CA ALA A 77 -5.76 14.38 1.12
C ALA A 77 -6.41 13.85 2.40
N ARG A 78 -7.56 14.36 2.88
CA ARG A 78 -8.16 13.81 4.11
C ARG A 78 -9.34 12.89 3.87
N LYS A 79 -10.35 13.31 3.11
CA LYS A 79 -11.54 12.47 2.89
C LYS A 79 -11.35 11.38 1.82
N VAL A 80 -10.76 11.72 0.67
CA VAL A 80 -10.48 10.72 -0.38
C VAL A 80 -9.41 9.74 0.10
N PHE A 81 -8.41 10.27 0.79
CA PHE A 81 -7.32 9.47 1.32
C PHE A 81 -7.73 8.57 2.47
N ALA A 82 -8.64 8.95 3.37
CA ALA A 82 -9.06 8.07 4.45
C ALA A 82 -9.61 6.73 3.93
N GLN A 83 -10.41 6.77 2.86
CA GLN A 83 -10.90 5.55 2.24
C GLN A 83 -9.77 4.76 1.56
N MET A 84 -8.92 5.45 0.80
CA MET A 84 -7.74 4.84 0.16
C MET A 84 -6.75 4.25 1.17
N LEU A 85 -6.57 4.88 2.33
CA LEU A 85 -5.66 4.47 3.40
C LEU A 85 -6.13 3.15 4.01
N VAL A 86 -7.43 3.01 4.29
CA VAL A 86 -8.03 1.75 4.73
C VAL A 86 -7.82 0.67 3.67
N ASP A 87 -8.14 0.98 2.42
CA ASP A 87 -8.07 0.01 1.33
C ASP A 87 -6.64 -0.47 1.05
N LEU A 88 -5.68 0.46 0.99
CA LEU A 88 -4.29 0.15 0.69
C LEU A 88 -3.61 -0.57 1.85
N SER A 89 -3.82 -0.12 3.09
CA SER A 89 -3.27 -0.78 4.28
C SER A 89 -3.81 -2.20 4.41
N TRP A 90 -5.13 -2.38 4.29
CA TRP A 90 -5.75 -3.69 4.38
C TRP A 90 -5.29 -4.65 3.29
N ASN A 91 -5.30 -4.22 2.02
CA ASN A 91 -4.87 -5.10 0.91
C ASN A 91 -3.39 -5.48 1.03
N SER A 92 -2.51 -4.54 1.40
CA SER A 92 -1.09 -4.81 1.58
C SER A 92 -0.86 -5.85 2.68
N CYS A 93 -1.42 -5.64 3.87
CA CYS A 93 -1.26 -6.59 4.97
C CYS A 93 -1.90 -7.96 4.66
N ARG A 94 -3.02 -7.98 3.93
CA ARG A 94 -3.67 -9.23 3.51
C ARG A 94 -2.78 -10.06 2.58
N LEU A 95 -2.02 -9.42 1.69
CA LEU A 95 -1.03 -10.13 0.85
C LEU A 95 0.09 -10.77 1.69
N GLU A 96 0.35 -10.22 2.87
CA GLU A 96 1.31 -10.74 3.86
C GLU A 96 0.68 -11.77 4.82
N GLY A 97 -0.62 -12.07 4.66
CA GLY A 97 -1.33 -13.08 5.45
C GLY A 97 -2.07 -12.56 6.69
N ASN A 98 -2.15 -11.23 6.87
CA ASN A 98 -2.89 -10.61 7.98
C ASN A 98 -4.38 -10.99 7.95
N GLN A 99 -4.95 -11.27 9.13
CA GLN A 99 -6.30 -11.84 9.25
C GLN A 99 -7.41 -10.80 9.45
N TYR A 100 -7.09 -9.51 9.52
CA TYR A 100 -8.10 -8.48 9.76
C TYR A 100 -9.10 -8.39 8.59
N SER A 101 -10.37 -8.24 8.95
CA SER A 101 -11.38 -7.83 7.98
C SER A 101 -11.18 -6.36 7.63
N ARG A 102 -11.57 -5.97 6.41
CA ARG A 102 -11.51 -4.57 5.98
C ARG A 102 -12.30 -3.63 6.91
N GLN A 103 -13.43 -4.12 7.43
CA GLN A 103 -14.26 -3.36 8.37
C GLN A 103 -13.54 -3.18 9.72
N ALA A 104 -12.87 -4.21 10.23
CA ALA A 104 -12.05 -4.10 11.44
C ALA A 104 -10.89 -3.13 11.27
N VAL A 105 -10.22 -3.10 10.10
CA VAL A 105 -9.19 -2.09 9.79
C VAL A 105 -9.78 -0.69 9.80
N LYS A 106 -10.97 -0.50 9.20
CA LYS A 106 -11.67 0.78 9.21
C LYS A 106 -12.00 1.25 10.63
N GLU A 107 -12.47 0.35 11.50
CA GLU A 107 -12.76 0.66 12.90
C GLU A 107 -11.49 1.01 13.68
N LEU A 108 -10.43 0.20 13.52
CA LEU A 108 -9.11 0.46 14.10
C LEU A 108 -8.58 1.86 13.71
N PHE A 109 -8.69 2.25 12.44
CA PHE A 109 -8.22 3.55 11.96
C PHE A 109 -9.10 4.72 12.44
N ASN A 110 -10.34 4.46 12.83
CA ASN A 110 -11.23 5.45 13.44
C ASN A 110 -11.08 5.53 14.97
N GLY A 111 -10.07 4.87 15.56
CA GLY A 111 -9.75 4.98 16.98
C GLY A 111 -10.39 3.91 17.87
N ALA A 112 -10.82 2.78 17.32
CA ALA A 112 -11.12 1.60 18.14
C ALA A 112 -9.85 1.11 18.86
N ASP A 113 -10.03 0.40 19.99
CA ASP A 113 -8.92 -0.11 20.78
C ASP A 113 -8.01 -1.01 19.95
N ALA A 114 -6.72 -0.70 19.94
CA ALA A 114 -5.71 -1.47 19.24
C ALA A 114 -5.17 -2.58 20.15
N SER A 115 -5.29 -3.84 19.74
CA SER A 115 -4.49 -4.92 20.31
C SER A 115 -3.03 -4.74 19.92
N CYS A 116 -2.10 -5.20 20.75
CA CYS A 116 -0.66 -5.09 20.49
C CYS A 116 -0.08 -6.36 19.84
N ASP A 117 -0.91 -7.12 19.11
CA ASP A 117 -0.47 -8.28 18.36
C ASP A 117 0.24 -7.91 17.05
N VAL A 118 0.86 -8.90 16.41
CA VAL A 118 1.66 -8.71 15.20
C VAL A 118 0.79 -8.19 14.04
N ASP A 119 -0.43 -8.68 13.88
CA ASP A 119 -1.31 -8.26 12.79
C ASP A 119 -1.71 -6.79 12.93
N THR A 120 -2.03 -6.35 14.15
CA THR A 120 -2.34 -4.94 14.44
C THR A 120 -1.15 -4.03 14.24
N VAL A 121 0.03 -4.43 14.74
CA VAL A 121 1.26 -3.64 14.59
C VAL A 121 1.63 -3.50 13.10
N THR A 122 1.49 -4.57 12.33
CA THR A 122 1.72 -4.52 10.88
C THR A 122 0.75 -3.54 10.21
N LEU A 123 -0.55 -3.62 10.47
CA LEU A 123 -1.54 -2.67 9.92
C LEU A 123 -1.22 -1.21 10.24
N LEU A 124 -0.85 -0.92 11.50
CA LEU A 124 -0.48 0.42 11.93
C LEU A 124 0.83 0.88 11.26
N ASN A 125 1.80 0.00 11.07
CA ASN A 125 3.02 0.32 10.31
C ASN A 125 2.72 0.66 8.85
N HIS A 126 1.85 -0.09 8.17
CA HIS A 126 1.44 0.21 6.80
C HIS A 126 0.71 1.56 6.72
N LYS A 127 -0.22 1.81 7.65
CA LYS A 127 -0.92 3.10 7.76
C LYS A 127 0.08 4.26 7.83
N VAL A 128 1.01 4.20 8.77
CA VAL A 128 2.02 5.25 9.00
C VAL A 128 2.92 5.43 7.78
N ALA A 129 3.33 4.35 7.13
CA ALA A 129 4.15 4.44 5.91
C ALA A 129 3.40 5.15 4.77
N ILE A 130 2.11 4.84 4.58
CA ILE A 130 1.28 5.45 3.54
C ILE A 130 1.00 6.93 3.86
N GLU A 131 0.71 7.27 5.11
CA GLU A 131 0.58 8.66 5.56
C GLU A 131 1.86 9.47 5.32
N PHE A 132 3.03 8.89 5.62
CA PHE A 132 4.33 9.53 5.38
C PHE A 132 4.57 9.79 3.89
N LEU A 133 4.21 8.85 3.01
CA LEU A 133 4.35 9.04 1.55
C LEU A 133 3.53 10.22 1.03
N VAL A 134 2.40 10.55 1.66
CA VAL A 134 1.51 11.63 1.22
C VAL A 134 1.82 12.95 1.89
N GLU A 135 2.14 12.94 3.18
CA GLU A 135 2.33 14.17 3.95
C GLU A 135 3.80 14.51 4.21
N GLY A 136 4.63 13.49 4.44
CA GLY A 136 6.06 13.66 4.77
C GLY A 136 6.95 13.86 3.54
N VAL A 137 6.81 13.03 2.50
CA VAL A 137 7.68 13.07 1.31
C VAL A 137 7.68 14.43 0.59
N PRO A 138 6.55 15.14 0.40
CA PRO A 138 6.57 16.47 -0.20
C PRO A 138 7.38 17.51 0.58
N GLN A 139 7.57 17.30 1.89
CA GLN A 139 8.31 18.23 2.77
C GLN A 139 9.77 17.79 2.95
N GLU A 140 10.00 16.49 3.11
CA GLU A 140 11.29 15.92 3.55
C GLU A 140 12.06 15.18 2.45
N GLY A 141 11.41 14.87 1.33
CA GLY A 141 11.96 14.04 0.25
C GLY A 141 11.99 12.54 0.57
N LEU A 142 12.16 11.70 -0.44
CA LEU A 142 12.20 10.23 -0.31
C LEU A 142 13.48 9.68 0.33
N SER A 143 14.53 10.49 0.41
CA SER A 143 15.84 10.07 0.94
C SER A 143 15.91 10.07 2.47
N THR A 144 14.88 10.59 3.14
CA THR A 144 14.82 10.71 4.58
C THR A 144 14.15 9.47 5.18
N CYS A 145 14.81 8.77 6.11
CA CYS A 145 14.15 7.69 6.86
C CYS A 145 12.94 8.24 7.60
N ILE A 146 11.83 7.48 7.66
CA ILE A 146 10.62 7.87 8.41
C ILE A 146 11.04 8.34 9.81
N PRO A 147 10.87 9.64 10.14
CA PRO A 147 11.37 10.16 11.40
C PRO A 147 10.75 9.42 12.58
N LEU A 148 11.57 9.11 13.59
CA LEU A 148 11.08 8.43 14.81
C LEU A 148 9.94 9.22 15.48
N ALA A 149 9.96 10.55 15.41
CA ALA A 149 8.88 11.40 15.91
C ALA A 149 7.55 11.19 15.15
N TRP A 150 7.62 10.97 13.84
CA TRP A 150 6.45 10.69 12.99
C TRP A 150 5.84 9.35 13.36
N ARG A 151 6.68 8.32 13.52
CA ARG A 151 6.29 6.98 13.98
C ARG A 151 5.69 7.02 15.39
N ASP A 152 6.33 7.71 16.33
CA ASP A 152 5.92 7.76 17.73
C ASP A 152 4.57 8.47 17.93
N SER A 153 4.24 9.43 17.07
CA SER A 153 2.95 10.14 17.13
C SER A 153 1.74 9.28 16.73
N GLN A 154 1.99 8.14 16.08
CA GLN A 154 0.96 7.29 15.47
C GLN A 154 0.93 5.84 16.03
N ASP A 155 1.76 5.51 17.03
CA ASP A 155 1.88 4.14 17.58
C ASP A 155 1.16 3.97 18.94
N PRO A 156 -0.12 3.53 18.95
CA PRO A 156 -0.86 3.24 20.17
C PRO A 156 -0.28 2.04 20.96
N CYS A 157 0.46 1.14 20.31
CA CYS A 157 1.02 -0.05 20.95
C CYS A 157 2.29 0.27 21.77
N ARG A 158 2.90 1.43 21.55
CA ARG A 158 4.10 1.86 22.28
C ARG A 158 3.81 2.20 23.75
N HIS A 159 2.71 2.90 24.03
CA HIS A 159 2.29 3.22 25.41
C HIS A 159 2.05 1.94 26.23
N HIS A 160 1.54 0.88 25.60
CA HIS A 160 1.31 -0.41 26.25
C HIS A 160 2.61 -1.16 26.59
N ARG A 161 3.69 -1.02 25.79
CA ARG A 161 5.01 -1.60 26.11
C ARG A 161 5.71 -0.87 27.25
N TYR A 162 5.53 0.44 27.40
CA TYR A 162 6.14 1.18 28.51
C TYR A 162 5.49 0.84 29.85
N THR A 163 4.15 0.73 29.91
CA THR A 163 3.42 0.39 31.16
C THR A 163 3.71 -1.03 31.65
N LEU A 164 3.87 -2.00 30.75
CA LEU A 164 4.24 -3.38 31.11
C LEU A 164 5.70 -3.51 31.60
N ARG A 165 6.58 -2.57 31.25
CA ARG A 165 7.99 -2.58 31.66
C ARG A 165 8.23 -1.87 32.99
N THR A 166 7.40 -0.89 33.34
CA THR A 166 7.51 -0.11 34.58
C THR A 166 6.67 -0.66 35.72
N ASN A 167 5.86 -1.70 35.48
CA ASN A 167 5.03 -2.32 36.51
C ASN A 167 5.04 -3.85 36.34
N PRO A 168 6.15 -4.52 36.71
CA PRO A 168 6.09 -5.96 36.87
C PRO A 168 5.05 -6.25 37.96
N LYS A 169 3.95 -6.94 37.62
CA LYS A 169 3.02 -7.46 38.62
C LYS A 169 3.82 -8.27 39.67
N PRO A 170 3.48 -8.17 40.96
CA PRO A 170 4.12 -8.96 42.01
C PRO A 170 3.95 -10.46 41.78
#